data_AF-A0A1A7WP25-F1
#
_entry.id   AF-A0A1A7WP25-F1
#
_cell.length_a   1.000
_cell.length_b   1.000
_cell.length_c   1.000
_cell.angle_alpha   90.00
_cell.angle_beta   90.00
_cell.angle_gamma   90.00
#
_symmetry.space_group_name_H-M   'P 1'
#
loop_
_entity.id
_entity.type
_entity.pdbx_description
1 polymer ?
#
loop_
_entity_poly.entity_id
_entity_poly.type
_entity_poly.pdbx_seq_one_letter_code
_entity_poly.pdbx_strand_id
1 'polypeptide(L)'
;DACDSTMVLDAVATLRGEMLFFKDHFLWRHSQQSSTPQQTLITNIWSSAPDNIDAAFESQESDQVFLFKGSRVWAFSGYDLARGYP
;
A
#
# COMPACT_ATOMS: atom_id res chain seq x y z
N ASP A 1 10.56 -11.51 -7.29
CA ASP A 1 9.44 -12.18 -7.98
C ASP A 1 8.41 -12.57 -6.92
N ALA A 2 7.09 -12.55 -7.22
CA ALA A 2 6.06 -12.91 -6.25
C ALA A 2 6.19 -14.36 -5.73
N CYS A 3 6.82 -15.25 -6.51
CA CYS A 3 7.08 -16.64 -6.13
C CYS A 3 8.46 -16.85 -5.48
N ASP A 4 9.19 -15.79 -5.17
CA ASP A 4 10.49 -15.90 -4.51
C ASP A 4 10.31 -16.27 -3.03
N SER A 5 10.70 -17.49 -2.67
CA SER A 5 10.62 -18.02 -1.30
C SER A 5 11.46 -17.26 -0.28
N THR A 6 12.41 -16.43 -0.72
CA THR A 6 13.26 -15.60 0.15
C THR A 6 12.76 -14.17 0.29
N MET A 7 11.63 -13.83 -0.33
CA MET A 7 11.06 -12.49 -0.28
C MET A 7 10.68 -12.10 1.14
N VAL A 8 11.20 -10.95 1.57
CA VAL A 8 10.79 -10.26 2.80
C VAL A 8 10.01 -9.02 2.38
N LEU A 9 8.79 -8.88 2.88
CA LEU A 9 7.92 -7.75 2.61
C LEU A 9 8.27 -6.58 3.53
N ASP A 10 8.13 -5.36 3.01
CA ASP A 10 8.38 -4.15 3.79
C ASP A 10 7.14 -3.80 4.63
N ALA A 11 5.93 -3.97 4.08
CA ALA A 11 4.67 -3.76 4.78
C ALA A 11 3.52 -4.58 4.17
N VAL A 12 2.45 -4.76 4.95
CA VAL A 12 1.18 -5.36 4.52
C VAL A 12 0.02 -4.57 5.10
N ALA A 13 -1.00 -4.29 4.30
CA ALA A 13 -2.24 -3.66 4.73
C ALA A 13 -3.45 -4.25 4.02
N THR A 14 -4.64 -3.97 4.55
CA THR A 14 -5.89 -4.18 3.81
C THR A 14 -6.34 -2.87 3.17
N LEU A 15 -7.22 -2.94 2.17
CA LEU A 15 -8.00 -1.79 1.69
C LEU A 15 -9.30 -2.31 1.06
N ARG A 16 -10.44 -2.05 1.69
CA ARG A 16 -11.78 -2.45 1.23
C ARG A 16 -11.88 -3.93 0.87
N GLY A 17 -11.25 -4.77 1.69
CA GLY A 17 -11.24 -6.23 1.51
C GLY A 17 -10.18 -6.77 0.54
N GLU A 18 -9.40 -5.90 -0.12
CA GLU A 18 -8.19 -6.30 -0.83
C GLU A 18 -6.99 -6.35 0.13
N MET A 19 -6.04 -7.26 -0.11
CA MET A 19 -4.75 -7.26 0.57
C MET A 19 -3.70 -6.58 -0.29
N LEU A 20 -2.95 -5.69 0.33
CA LEU A 20 -1.88 -4.90 -0.26
C LEU A 20 -0.54 -5.34 0.34
N PHE A 21 0.37 -5.81 -0.50
CA PHE A 21 1.71 -6.23 -0.11
C PHE A 21 2.73 -5.27 -0.72
N PHE A 22 3.61 -4.72 0.11
CA PHE A 22 4.57 -3.71 -0.30
C PHE A 22 5.98 -4.29 -0.27
N LYS A 23 6.73 -4.10 -1.36
CA LYS A 23 8.15 -4.40 -1.42
C LYS A 23 8.88 -3.43 -2.33
N ASP A 24 9.85 -2.72 -1.77
CA ASP A 24 10.60 -1.64 -2.39
C ASP A 24 9.61 -0.61 -2.98
N HIS A 25 9.60 -0.44 -4.29
CA HIS A 25 8.67 0.47 -4.99
C HIS A 25 7.43 -0.21 -5.57
N PHE A 26 7.29 -1.50 -5.34
CA PHE A 26 6.19 -2.30 -5.85
C PHE A 26 5.10 -2.52 -4.82
N LEU A 27 3.88 -2.58 -5.33
CA LEU A 27 2.68 -2.98 -4.65
C LEU A 27 2.07 -4.18 -5.37
N TRP A 28 1.79 -5.25 -4.63
CA TRP A 28 0.93 -6.34 -5.10
C TRP A 28 -0.43 -6.19 -4.45
N ARG A 29 -1.47 -6.26 -5.28
CA ARG A 29 -2.86 -6.26 -4.85
C ARG A 29 -3.48 -7.62 -5.10
N HIS A 30 -3.97 -8.23 -4.02
CA HIS A 30 -4.67 -9.49 -4.07
C HIS A 30 -6.12 -9.30 -3.62
N SER A 31 -7.06 -9.70 -4.48
CA SER A 31 -8.48 -9.73 -4.18
C SER A 31 -8.94 -11.17 -4.08
N GLN A 32 -9.90 -11.47 -3.21
CA GLN A 32 -10.48 -12.82 -3.09
C GLN A 32 -11.10 -13.33 -4.39
N GLN A 33 -11.42 -12.43 -5.33
CA GLN A 33 -12.03 -12.78 -6.61
C GLN A 33 -11.01 -13.19 -7.69
N SER A 34 -9.71 -12.97 -7.47
CA SER A 34 -8.64 -13.26 -8.44
C SER A 34 -7.51 -14.02 -7.76
N SER A 35 -7.16 -15.20 -8.30
CA SER A 35 -6.02 -15.98 -7.81
C SER A 35 -4.65 -15.35 -8.15
N THR A 36 -4.61 -14.43 -9.11
CA THR A 36 -3.36 -13.79 -9.54
C THR A 36 -3.25 -12.39 -8.93
N PRO A 37 -2.22 -12.13 -8.10
CA PRO A 37 -1.98 -10.80 -7.57
C PRO A 37 -1.50 -9.86 -8.68
N GLN A 38 -2.03 -8.64 -8.71
CA GLN A 38 -1.63 -7.61 -9.67
C GLN A 38 -0.49 -6.79 -9.09
N GLN A 39 0.64 -6.74 -9.80
CA GLN A 39 1.79 -5.91 -9.44
C GLN A 39 1.71 -4.54 -10.12
N THR A 40 2.01 -3.48 -9.38
CA THR A 40 2.13 -2.10 -9.87
C THR A 40 3.14 -1.33 -9.03
N LEU A 41 3.40 -0.07 -9.39
CA LEU A 41 4.18 0.85 -8.55
C LEU A 41 3.28 1.47 -7.48
N ILE A 42 3.82 1.71 -6.28
CA ILE A 42 3.11 2.44 -5.22
C ILE A 42 2.64 3.80 -5.76
N THR A 43 3.51 4.51 -6.47
CA THR A 43 3.25 5.84 -7.04
C THR A 43 2.28 5.85 -8.22
N ASN A 44 2.01 4.69 -8.85
CA ASN A 44 0.94 4.60 -9.86
C ASN A 44 -0.45 4.66 -9.23
N ILE A 45 -0.60 4.16 -8.00
CA ILE A 45 -1.85 4.22 -7.25
C ILE A 45 -1.94 5.55 -6.49
N TRP A 46 -0.86 5.92 -5.81
CA TRP A 46 -0.79 7.14 -5.01
C TRP A 46 0.39 8.00 -5.45
N SER A 47 0.15 8.90 -6.40
CA SER A 47 1.19 9.72 -7.03
C SER A 47 2.02 10.58 -6.06
N SER A 48 1.48 10.89 -4.88
CA SER A 48 2.13 11.68 -3.84
C SER A 48 2.74 10.84 -2.70
N ALA A 49 2.68 9.51 -2.80
CA ALA A 49 3.29 8.60 -1.84
C ALA A 49 4.83 8.58 -2.01
N PRO A 50 5.58 8.20 -0.96
CA PRO A 50 7.00 7.91 -1.11
C PRO A 50 7.21 6.67 -2.00
N ASP A 51 8.41 6.56 -2.58
CA ASP A 51 8.76 5.42 -3.44
C ASP A 51 8.74 4.09 -2.70
N ASN A 52 8.97 4.06 -1.38
CA ASN A 52 8.82 2.88 -0.53
C ASN A 52 8.28 3.26 0.85
N ILE A 53 7.84 2.27 1.61
CA ILE A 53 7.21 2.47 2.92
C ILE A 53 7.78 1.51 3.96
N ASP A 54 7.67 1.89 5.23
CA ASP A 54 8.11 1.08 6.37
C ASP A 54 6.93 0.36 7.05
N ALA A 55 5.71 0.90 6.93
CA ALA A 55 4.48 0.29 7.42
C ALA A 55 3.26 0.86 6.69
N ALA A 56 2.15 0.14 6.73
CA ALA A 56 0.85 0.63 6.28
C ALA A 56 -0.29 0.04 7.12
N PHE A 57 -1.39 0.77 7.25
CA PHE A 57 -2.64 0.21 7.77
C PHE A 57 -3.86 0.89 7.15
N GLU A 58 -5.00 0.20 7.17
CA GLU A 58 -6.30 0.76 6.80
C GLU A 58 -7.08 1.17 8.05
N SER A 59 -7.59 2.39 8.03
CA SER A 59 -8.63 2.86 8.93
C SER A 59 -9.99 2.62 8.27
N GLN A 60 -10.73 1.64 8.79
CA GLN A 60 -12.10 1.40 8.34
C GLN A 60 -13.07 2.50 8.78
N GLU A 61 -12.75 3.23 9.85
CA GLU A 61 -13.57 4.34 10.36
C GLU A 61 -13.56 5.53 9.40
N SER A 62 -12.39 5.87 8.85
CA SER A 62 -12.23 6.98 7.92
C SER A 62 -12.17 6.56 6.45
N ASP A 63 -12.24 5.26 6.15
CA ASP A 63 -12.07 4.69 4.80
C ASP A 63 -10.79 5.21 4.12
N GLN A 64 -9.69 5.15 4.88
CA GLN A 64 -8.37 5.65 4.48
C GLN A 64 -7.29 4.61 4.68
N VAL A 65 -6.26 4.66 3.82
CA VAL A 65 -5.01 3.95 4.05
C VAL A 65 -3.94 4.93 4.50
N PHE A 66 -3.18 4.52 5.49
CA PHE A 66 -2.05 5.26 6.04
C PHE A 66 -0.76 4.58 5.64
N LEU A 67 0.15 5.32 5.03
CA LEU A 67 1.49 4.86 4.64
C LEU A 67 2.52 5.57 5.52
N PHE A 68 3.49 4.82 6.04
CA PHE A 68 4.52 5.34 6.94
C PHE A 68 5.87 5.27 6.26
N LYS A 69 6.64 6.36 6.32
CA LYS A 69 8.04 6.37 5.91
C LYS A 69 8.86 7.30 6.79
N GLY A 70 9.83 6.74 7.51
CA GLY A 70 10.60 7.45 8.51
C GLY A 70 9.69 8.08 9.57
N SER A 71 9.75 9.40 9.72
CA SER A 71 8.92 10.17 10.67
C SER A 71 7.66 10.79 10.04
N ARG A 72 7.33 10.45 8.79
CA ARG A 72 6.20 11.02 8.07
C ARG A 72 5.12 9.97 7.82
N VAL A 73 3.88 10.45 7.74
CA VAL A 73 2.70 9.64 7.48
C VAL A 73 1.95 10.26 6.31
N TRP A 74 1.45 9.45 5.40
CA TRP A 74 0.56 9.88 4.32
C TRP A 74 -0.77 9.18 4.53
N ALA A 75 -1.87 9.93 4.47
CA ALA A 75 -3.21 9.36 4.51
C ALA A 75 -3.86 9.53 3.14
N PHE A 76 -4.41 8.46 2.56
CA PHE A 76 -5.09 8.49 1.27
C PHE A 76 -6.54 8.07 1.39
N SER A 77 -7.42 8.87 0.80
CA SER A 77 -8.84 8.54 0.59
C SER A 77 -9.01 8.14 -0.88
N GLY A 78 -9.10 6.83 -1.15
CA GLY A 78 -9.01 6.34 -2.52
C GLY A 78 -7.63 6.61 -3.11
N TYR A 79 -7.56 7.43 -4.17
CA TYR A 79 -6.30 7.83 -4.82
C TYR A 79 -5.75 9.18 -4.31
N ASP A 80 -6.58 9.94 -3.60
CA ASP A 80 -6.28 11.33 -3.23
C ASP A 80 -5.59 11.41 -1.88
N LEU A 81 -4.53 12.23 -1.80
CA LEU A 81 -3.86 12.55 -0.55
C LEU A 81 -4.78 13.40 0.33
N ALA A 82 -5.03 12.95 1.55
CA ALA A 82 -5.84 13.66 2.51
C ALA A 82 -5.18 15.00 2.88
N ARG A 83 -6.01 16.04 3.08
CA ARG A 83 -5.52 17.37 3.45
C ARG A 83 -4.73 17.31 4.75
N GLY A 84 -3.56 17.95 4.75
CA GLY A 84 -2.68 18.05 5.92
C GLY A 84 -1.67 16.92 6.03
N TYR A 85 -1.62 16.01 5.06
CA TYR A 85 -0.62 14.96 4.95
C TYR A 85 0.24 15.12 3.70
N PRO A 86 1.48 14.57 3.71
CA PRO A 86 2.26 14.36 4.92
C PRO A 86 2.58 15.68 5.64
#